data_AF-A0AAD9MLN6-F1
#
_entry.id   AF-A0AAD9MLN6-F1
#
_cell.length_a   1.000
_cell.length_b   1.000
_cell.length_c   1.000
_cell.angle_alpha   90.00
_cell.angle_beta   90.00
_cell.angle_gamma   90.00
#
_symmetry.space_group_name_H-M   'P 1'
#
loop_
_entity.id
_entity.type
_entity.pdbx_description
1 polymer ?
#
loop_
_entity_poly.entity_id
_entity_poly.type
_entity_poly.pdbx_seq_one_letter_code
_entity_poly.pdbx_strand_id
1 'polypeptide(L)'
;MRPAAAGNSTLAVGPRKVSLSDIVAAMPADLDHMDVARASRIWRKGVIRSYIAGNTPPTPEVIAEGLLHNETWGFYPDDNPRRSMYAGDTRAGLVPFLAHAHFGDSYKWLLYMDDDTVFFPGALLRLLPDFDPDIPYFLTDHLWYQEPGDKQPKHPHPLAPRCLPCHYQTKGRTRLPGAFPAPVGCPCRPQLLCRAAPHMFNEHCDIPRAPATTFSMHGGAGAVLSVGLLREVSLEFMEACSLSLQSTGGDAFISICLWQAGFHVTDPGPSIYTAGTFSFDPGPEDRLGALRLLAAYIDGHRTGADRHWETTCDRACEAKLEAMVSLHIRSRSFAGLDDAAAFIKAITVVYETYQEILANKEARAHPAGRGGGERAAASTTAKQAAAVVQAAAGGNKGTAAAVLKEESLRAAHARQGGRKEAATVKAVGEKKKKAVGTAVAGKAAVQATTATAQTAATTASKATAAAA
;
A
#
# COMPACT_ATOMS: atom_id res chain seq x y z
N MET A 1 8.39 -6.65 35.49
CA MET A 1 7.12 -6.08 34.97
C MET A 1 5.95 -6.78 35.64
N ARG A 2 5.08 -6.06 36.34
CA ARG A 2 3.87 -6.64 36.96
C ARG A 2 2.85 -6.96 35.85
N PRO A 3 2.19 -8.13 35.86
CA PRO A 3 1.12 -8.40 34.90
C PRO A 3 -0.05 -7.45 35.17
N ALA A 4 -0.39 -6.63 34.18
CA ALA A 4 -1.60 -5.82 34.22
C ALA A 4 -2.81 -6.76 34.32
N ALA A 5 -3.66 -6.53 35.31
CA ALA A 5 -4.88 -7.30 35.51
C ALA A 5 -5.77 -7.18 34.26
N ALA A 6 -6.11 -8.33 33.67
CA ALA A 6 -7.07 -8.41 32.58
C ALA A 6 -8.47 -8.08 33.11
N GLY A 7 -8.82 -6.80 33.10
CA GLY A 7 -10.18 -6.34 33.35
C GLY A 7 -11.07 -6.79 32.19
N ASN A 8 -12.08 -7.61 32.48
CA ASN A 8 -13.17 -7.95 31.56
C ASN A 8 -14.01 -6.70 31.27
N SER A 9 -13.50 -5.80 30.44
CA SER A 9 -14.26 -4.70 29.87
C SER A 9 -14.95 -5.19 28.61
N THR A 10 -16.19 -5.67 28.76
CA THR A 10 -17.13 -5.93 27.66
C THR A 10 -17.74 -4.61 27.18
N LEU A 11 -16.90 -3.61 26.89
CA LEU A 11 -17.34 -2.45 26.14
C LEU A 11 -17.58 -2.92 24.71
N ALA A 12 -18.86 -3.08 24.37
CA ALA A 12 -19.30 -3.15 22.98
C ALA A 12 -18.97 -1.80 22.33
N VAL A 13 -17.73 -1.67 21.85
CA VAL A 13 -17.32 -0.55 21.01
C VAL A 13 -18.08 -0.74 19.70
N GLY A 14 -19.12 0.07 19.49
CA GLY A 14 -19.81 0.11 18.20
C GLY A 14 -18.81 0.43 17.07
N PRO A 15 -19.12 0.03 15.82
CA PRO A 15 -18.19 0.19 14.71
C PRO A 15 -17.72 1.64 14.61
N ARG A 16 -16.41 1.86 14.78
CA ARG A 16 -15.82 3.20 14.69
C ARG A 16 -15.78 3.57 13.22
N LYS A 17 -16.28 4.76 12.88
CA LYS A 17 -16.16 5.28 11.52
C LYS A 17 -14.69 5.59 11.22
N VAL A 18 -14.08 4.77 10.37
CA VAL A 18 -12.74 5.03 9.81
C VAL A 18 -12.90 5.87 8.54
N SER A 19 -12.01 6.85 8.36
CA SER A 19 -11.94 7.72 7.19
C SER A 19 -10.54 7.74 6.60
N LEU A 20 -10.38 8.21 5.36
CA LEU A 20 -9.05 8.31 4.74
C LEU A 20 -8.11 9.27 5.47
N SER A 21 -8.63 10.27 6.18
CA SER A 21 -7.81 11.16 7.01
C SER A 21 -7.24 10.49 8.26
N ASP A 22 -7.79 9.34 8.66
CA ASP A 22 -7.26 8.53 9.75
C ASP A 22 -6.08 7.64 9.31
N ILE A 23 -5.72 7.66 8.02
CA ILE A 23 -4.73 6.76 7.41
C ILE A 23 -3.52 7.57 6.93
N VAL A 24 -2.33 7.08 7.23
CA VAL A 24 -1.06 7.54 6.65
C VAL A 24 -0.34 6.38 5.97
N ALA A 25 0.59 6.66 5.07
CA ALA A 25 1.42 5.66 4.41
C ALA A 25 2.90 5.88 4.73
N ALA A 26 3.67 4.80 4.80
CA ALA A 26 5.10 4.80 5.03
C ALA A 26 5.76 3.80 4.07
N MET A 27 6.73 4.26 3.28
CA MET A 27 7.45 3.41 2.32
C MET A 27 8.93 3.79 2.23
N PRO A 28 9.84 2.82 2.10
CA PRO A 28 11.20 3.11 1.69
C PRO A 28 11.20 3.49 0.20
N ALA A 29 12.21 4.26 -0.19
CA ALA A 29 12.55 4.49 -1.59
C ALA A 29 14.07 4.58 -1.73
N ASP A 30 14.53 4.54 -2.98
CA ASP A 30 15.85 5.00 -3.40
C ASP A 30 15.72 5.93 -4.61
N LEU A 31 16.84 6.49 -5.05
CA LEU A 31 16.86 7.42 -6.19
C LEU A 31 16.38 6.76 -7.49
N ASP A 32 16.66 5.47 -7.68
CA ASP A 32 16.32 4.75 -8.90
C ASP A 32 14.81 4.46 -8.95
N HIS A 33 14.17 4.29 -7.80
CA HIS A 33 12.76 3.93 -7.68
C HIS A 33 11.79 5.09 -7.44
N MET A 34 12.27 6.35 -7.46
CA MET A 34 11.41 7.51 -7.20
C MET A 34 10.15 7.56 -8.07
N ASP A 35 10.24 7.17 -9.34
CA ASP A 35 9.09 7.23 -10.26
C ASP A 35 8.03 6.18 -9.93
N VAL A 36 8.40 5.05 -9.33
CA VAL A 36 7.47 4.05 -8.82
C VAL A 36 6.74 4.59 -7.59
N ALA A 37 7.46 5.19 -6.64
CA ALA A 37 6.87 5.86 -5.47
C ALA A 37 5.95 7.05 -5.86
N ARG A 38 6.28 7.76 -6.95
CA ARG A 38 5.41 8.80 -7.53
C ARG A 38 4.17 8.21 -8.18
N ALA A 39 4.26 7.05 -8.84
CA ALA A 39 3.13 6.41 -9.49
C ALA A 39 2.01 6.05 -8.49
N SER A 40 2.38 5.65 -7.27
CA SER A 40 1.43 5.32 -6.20
C SER A 40 0.62 6.53 -5.67
N ARG A 41 0.95 7.77 -6.07
CA ARG A 41 0.12 8.97 -5.77
C ARG A 41 -1.34 8.83 -6.22
N ILE A 42 -1.58 8.04 -7.28
CA ILE A 42 -2.92 7.85 -7.86
C ILE A 42 -3.90 7.24 -6.84
N TRP A 43 -3.52 6.20 -6.11
CA TRP A 43 -4.41 5.58 -5.13
C TRP A 43 -4.45 6.35 -3.79
N ARG A 44 -3.39 7.11 -3.47
CA ARG A 44 -3.39 8.02 -2.30
C ARG A 44 -4.31 9.23 -2.46
N LYS A 45 -4.59 9.62 -3.71
CA LYS A 45 -5.49 10.73 -4.11
C LYS A 45 -5.19 12.08 -3.45
N GLY A 46 -3.97 12.27 -2.93
CA GLY A 46 -3.61 13.44 -2.14
C GLY A 46 -4.41 13.58 -0.85
N VAL A 47 -5.05 12.51 -0.34
CA VAL A 47 -5.73 12.52 0.96
C VAL A 47 -4.88 11.79 2.00
N ILE A 48 -4.28 10.66 1.62
CA ILE A 48 -3.40 9.88 2.49
C ILE A 48 -2.04 10.56 2.56
N ARG A 49 -1.71 11.10 3.74
CA ARG A 49 -0.38 11.67 4.01
C ARG A 49 0.66 10.56 3.99
N SER A 50 1.82 10.82 3.41
CA SER A 50 2.84 9.79 3.20
C SER A 50 4.20 10.22 3.72
N TYR A 51 4.93 9.30 4.33
CA TYR A 51 6.34 9.47 4.66
C TYR A 51 7.17 8.53 3.78
N ILE A 52 8.11 9.09 3.03
CA ILE A 52 8.95 8.35 2.09
C ILE A 52 10.40 8.48 2.55
N ALA A 53 11.01 7.38 2.96
CA ALA A 53 12.40 7.38 3.43
C ALA A 53 13.35 7.01 2.28
N GLY A 54 14.17 7.96 1.84
CA GLY A 54 15.22 7.76 0.84
C GLY A 54 16.58 7.44 1.44
N ASN A 55 17.50 6.95 0.61
CA ASN A 55 18.92 6.74 0.94
C ASN A 55 19.80 7.97 0.67
N THR A 56 19.21 9.09 0.26
CA THR A 56 19.89 10.38 0.10
C THR A 56 19.05 11.50 0.70
N PRO A 57 19.66 12.58 1.23
CA PRO A 57 18.92 13.75 1.67
C PRO A 57 18.07 14.30 0.52
N PRO A 58 16.75 14.54 0.73
CA PRO A 58 15.89 15.05 -0.33
C PRO A 58 16.29 16.47 -0.72
N THR A 59 16.30 16.76 -2.02
CA THR A 59 16.58 18.12 -2.51
C THR A 59 15.41 19.07 -2.22
N PRO A 60 15.62 20.40 -2.23
CA PRO A 60 14.53 21.36 -2.08
C PRO A 60 13.39 21.16 -3.10
N GLU A 61 13.72 20.75 -4.32
CA GLU A 61 12.75 20.46 -5.38
C GLU A 61 11.89 19.25 -5.04
N VAL A 62 12.49 18.17 -4.52
CA VAL A 62 11.76 16.96 -4.09
C VAL A 62 10.84 17.29 -2.92
N ILE A 63 11.30 18.10 -1.96
CA ILE A 63 10.47 18.56 -0.84
C ILE A 63 9.29 19.39 -1.35
N ALA A 64 9.55 20.36 -2.22
CA ALA A 64 8.52 21.23 -2.78
C ALA A 64 7.49 20.43 -3.59
N GLU A 65 7.94 19.46 -4.39
CA GLU A 65 7.07 18.54 -5.13
C GLU A 65 6.23 17.68 -4.18
N GLY A 66 6.84 17.07 -3.17
CA GLY A 66 6.17 16.20 -2.20
C GLY A 66 5.04 16.90 -1.45
N LEU A 67 5.25 18.17 -1.07
CA LEU A 67 4.22 18.99 -0.40
C LEU A 67 2.95 19.16 -1.25
N LEU A 68 3.05 19.15 -2.58
CA LEU A 68 1.87 19.20 -3.47
C LEU A 68 1.03 17.92 -3.44
N HIS A 69 1.60 16.84 -2.90
CA HIS A 69 1.03 15.50 -2.87
C HIS A 69 0.82 14.94 -1.46
N ASN A 70 0.95 15.78 -0.42
CA ASN A 70 0.91 15.36 0.99
C ASN A 70 1.99 14.32 1.34
N GLU A 71 3.18 14.48 0.75
CA GLU A 71 4.33 13.63 1.00
C GLU A 71 5.39 14.39 1.81
N THR A 72 5.92 13.72 2.82
CA THR A 72 7.14 14.10 3.53
C THR A 72 8.25 13.17 3.06
N TRP A 73 9.33 13.73 2.52
CA TRP A 73 10.52 12.98 2.15
C TRP A 73 11.54 13.08 3.28
N GLY A 74 11.96 11.92 3.79
CA GLY A 74 12.95 11.77 4.83
C GLY A 74 14.19 11.06 4.33
N PHE A 75 15.24 11.06 5.15
CA PHE A 75 16.51 10.40 4.85
C PHE A 75 16.85 9.39 5.94
N TYR A 76 17.27 8.20 5.53
CA TYR A 76 17.91 7.22 6.39
C TYR A 76 19.01 6.48 5.59
N PRO A 77 20.28 6.50 6.03
CA PRO A 77 21.38 5.98 5.25
C PRO A 77 21.31 4.46 5.07
N ASP A 78 21.93 3.97 3.99
CA ASP A 78 22.17 2.53 3.83
C ASP A 78 23.25 2.05 4.83
N ASP A 79 23.13 0.81 5.31
CA ASP A 79 24.13 0.23 6.22
C ASP A 79 25.49 0.07 5.55
N ASN A 80 26.56 0.37 6.30
CA ASN A 80 27.93 0.08 5.90
C ASN A 80 28.73 -0.49 7.09
N PRO A 81 29.06 -1.80 7.10
CA PRO A 81 28.76 -2.80 6.07
C PRO A 81 27.27 -3.17 6.01
N ARG A 82 26.83 -3.75 4.89
CA ARG A 82 25.45 -4.23 4.72
C ARG A 82 25.09 -5.29 5.76
N ARG A 83 23.84 -5.23 6.25
CA ARG A 83 23.28 -6.17 7.25
C ARG A 83 22.28 -7.16 6.67
N SER A 84 21.95 -7.01 5.40
CA SER A 84 20.96 -7.81 4.69
C SER A 84 21.34 -7.97 3.21
N MET A 85 20.49 -8.67 2.44
CA MET A 85 20.69 -8.94 1.02
C MET A 85 20.75 -7.66 0.19
N TYR A 86 19.93 -6.65 0.50
CA TYR A 86 19.85 -5.41 -0.25
C TYR A 86 20.28 -4.19 0.58
N ALA A 87 20.82 -3.18 -0.12
CA ALA A 87 21.00 -1.87 0.49
C ALA A 87 19.62 -1.28 0.80
N GLY A 88 19.48 -0.64 1.96
CA GLY A 88 18.23 -0.02 2.38
C GLY A 88 17.26 -0.93 3.14
N ASP A 89 17.56 -2.22 3.33
CA ASP A 89 16.67 -3.12 4.07
C ASP A 89 16.42 -2.65 5.52
N THR A 90 17.44 -2.13 6.22
CA THR A 90 17.24 -1.52 7.54
C THR A 90 16.30 -0.31 7.47
N ARG A 91 16.44 0.56 6.45
CA ARG A 91 15.51 1.67 6.21
C ARG A 91 14.08 1.17 5.96
N ALA A 92 13.92 0.11 5.17
CA ALA A 92 12.63 -0.51 4.91
C ALA A 92 11.97 -1.05 6.19
N GLY A 93 12.73 -1.64 7.12
CA GLY A 93 12.21 -2.07 8.43
C GLY A 93 11.85 -0.90 9.37
N LEU A 94 12.55 0.23 9.26
CA LEU A 94 12.39 1.38 10.16
C LEU A 94 11.37 2.43 9.67
N VAL A 95 11.00 2.42 8.40
CA VAL A 95 10.16 3.48 7.83
C VAL A 95 8.82 3.70 8.55
N PRO A 96 8.13 2.69 9.11
CA PRO A 96 6.92 2.94 9.90
C PRO A 96 7.17 3.79 11.15
N PHE A 97 8.32 3.60 11.79
CA PHE A 97 8.69 4.28 13.04
C PHE A 97 9.23 5.68 12.76
N LEU A 98 9.96 5.87 11.65
CA LEU A 98 10.33 7.20 11.16
C LEU A 98 9.06 8.03 10.82
N ALA A 99 8.08 7.40 10.17
CA ALA A 99 6.81 8.04 9.87
C ALA A 99 6.00 8.38 11.13
N HIS A 100 5.99 7.50 12.15
CA HIS A 100 5.34 7.80 13.42
C HIS A 100 6.05 8.94 14.17
N ALA A 101 7.39 8.96 14.21
CA ALA A 101 8.15 10.06 14.79
C ALA A 101 7.82 11.41 14.12
N HIS A 102 7.52 11.40 12.81
CA HIS A 102 7.12 12.59 12.08
C HIS A 102 5.65 13.00 12.30
N PHE A 103 4.70 12.06 12.17
CA PHE A 103 3.27 12.37 12.23
C PHE A 103 2.67 12.36 13.64
N GLY A 104 3.33 11.74 14.61
CA GLY A 104 2.82 11.48 15.96
C GLY A 104 1.47 10.76 15.95
N ASP A 105 0.58 11.16 16.86
CA ASP A 105 -0.76 10.58 17.04
C ASP A 105 -1.83 11.19 16.11
N SER A 106 -1.44 11.88 15.04
CA SER A 106 -2.39 12.55 14.14
C SER A 106 -3.16 11.60 13.19
N TYR A 107 -3.03 10.28 13.37
CA TYR A 107 -3.64 9.24 12.57
C TYR A 107 -4.00 8.03 13.43
N LYS A 108 -4.74 7.07 12.87
CA LYS A 108 -5.12 5.82 13.54
C LYS A 108 -4.44 4.60 12.94
N TRP A 109 -4.20 4.62 11.63
CA TRP A 109 -3.63 3.51 10.88
C TRP A 109 -2.48 3.96 9.97
N LEU A 110 -1.39 3.22 9.98
CA LEU A 110 -0.25 3.40 9.11
C LEU A 110 -0.17 2.22 8.13
N LEU A 111 -0.09 2.53 6.83
CA LEU A 111 0.15 1.55 5.79
C LEU A 111 1.66 1.39 5.59
N TYR A 112 2.20 0.22 5.92
CA TYR A 112 3.60 -0.14 5.68
C TYR A 112 3.72 -0.88 4.36
N MET A 113 4.66 -0.47 3.51
CA MET A 113 4.74 -0.99 2.14
C MET A 113 6.09 -0.74 1.47
N ASP A 114 6.36 -1.47 0.37
CA ASP A 114 7.39 -1.13 -0.61
C ASP A 114 6.87 -0.05 -1.58
N ASP A 115 7.78 0.60 -2.32
CA ASP A 115 7.43 1.65 -3.29
C ASP A 115 6.52 1.17 -4.44
N ASP A 116 6.53 -0.13 -4.72
CA ASP A 116 5.73 -0.81 -5.73
C ASP A 116 4.53 -1.59 -5.16
N THR A 117 4.13 -1.28 -3.93
CA THR A 117 2.89 -1.81 -3.35
C THR A 117 1.72 -0.88 -3.65
N VAL A 118 0.58 -1.46 -4.02
CA VAL A 118 -0.68 -0.72 -4.19
C VAL A 118 -1.64 -1.09 -3.07
N PHE A 119 -2.14 -0.10 -2.35
CA PHE A 119 -3.26 -0.27 -1.44
C PHE A 119 -4.56 0.16 -2.10
N PHE A 120 -5.65 -0.48 -1.71
CA PHE A 120 -7.00 -0.19 -2.17
C PHE A 120 -7.81 0.49 -1.07
N PRO A 121 -7.95 1.83 -1.08
CA PRO A 121 -8.55 2.57 0.04
C PRO A 121 -9.98 2.12 0.38
N GLY A 122 -10.78 1.74 -0.62
CA GLY A 122 -12.12 1.21 -0.39
C GLY A 122 -12.13 -0.08 0.45
N ALA A 123 -11.18 -0.99 0.19
CA ALA A 123 -11.03 -2.21 0.99
C ALA A 123 -10.52 -1.91 2.41
N LEU A 124 -9.57 -0.98 2.57
CA LEU A 124 -9.11 -0.54 3.89
C LEU A 124 -10.27 -0.03 4.75
N LEU A 125 -11.16 0.79 4.18
CA LEU A 125 -12.32 1.32 4.88
C LEU A 125 -13.38 0.26 5.22
N ARG A 126 -13.36 -0.90 4.56
CA ARG A 126 -14.19 -2.07 4.93
C ARG A 126 -13.52 -2.95 5.99
N LEU A 127 -12.20 -3.10 5.94
CA LEU A 127 -11.45 -3.94 6.88
C LEU A 127 -11.39 -3.32 8.29
N LEU A 128 -11.03 -2.04 8.38
CA LEU A 128 -10.64 -1.40 9.64
C LEU A 128 -11.75 -1.01 10.64
N PRO A 129 -13.05 -0.85 10.28
CA PRO A 129 -14.09 -0.41 11.22
C PRO A 129 -14.25 -1.29 12.47
N ASP A 130 -13.90 -2.57 12.36
CA ASP A 130 -14.03 -3.54 13.46
C ASP A 130 -12.81 -3.57 14.38
N PHE A 131 -11.70 -2.95 13.99
CA PHE A 131 -10.47 -2.95 14.77
C PHE A 131 -10.35 -1.69 15.64
N ASP A 132 -9.90 -1.86 16.89
CA ASP A 132 -9.55 -0.73 17.75
C ASP A 132 -8.11 -0.27 17.44
N PRO A 133 -7.88 0.94 16.91
CA PRO A 133 -6.54 1.43 16.60
C PRO A 133 -5.66 1.65 17.83
N ASP A 134 -6.21 1.68 19.04
CA ASP A 134 -5.43 1.79 20.26
C ASP A 134 -4.84 0.44 20.71
N ILE A 135 -5.27 -0.67 20.10
CA ILE A 135 -4.69 -1.99 20.31
C ILE A 135 -3.48 -2.18 19.37
N PRO A 136 -2.33 -2.72 19.85
CA PRO A 136 -1.12 -2.95 19.04
C PRO A 136 -1.30 -4.02 17.95
N TYR A 137 -1.88 -3.63 16.82
CA TYR A 137 -2.06 -4.47 15.64
C TYR A 137 -0.93 -4.30 14.63
N PHE A 138 -0.44 -5.44 14.16
CA PHE A 138 0.36 -5.60 12.94
C PHE A 138 -0.43 -6.50 11.98
N LEU A 139 -1.23 -5.90 11.10
CA LEU A 139 -2.19 -6.62 10.25
C LEU A 139 -1.56 -7.03 8.93
N THR A 140 -1.46 -8.34 8.69
CA THR A 140 -1.20 -8.94 7.38
C THR A 140 -1.52 -10.44 7.43
N ASP A 141 -1.90 -11.05 6.31
CA ASP A 141 -2.03 -12.51 6.17
C ASP A 141 -0.97 -13.12 5.23
N HIS A 142 -0.04 -12.29 4.76
CA HIS A 142 0.91 -12.67 3.74
C HIS A 142 2.32 -12.83 4.32
N LEU A 143 2.57 -14.03 4.85
CA LEU A 143 3.78 -14.38 5.59
C LEU A 143 4.65 -15.38 4.82
N TRP A 144 5.96 -15.14 4.84
CA TRP A 144 6.99 -16.13 4.55
C TRP A 144 7.07 -17.12 5.70
N TYR A 145 7.08 -18.41 5.38
CA TYR A 145 7.38 -19.46 6.33
C TYR A 145 8.06 -20.63 5.63
N GLN A 146 8.96 -21.31 6.35
CA GLN A 146 9.61 -22.53 5.88
C GLN A 146 9.32 -23.64 6.87
N GLU A 147 8.70 -24.72 6.40
CA GLU A 147 8.49 -25.90 7.22
C GLU A 147 9.79 -26.71 7.39
N PRO A 148 9.94 -27.49 8.47
CA PRO A 148 11.00 -28.48 8.55
C PRO A 148 10.98 -29.42 7.33
N GLY A 149 12.09 -29.45 6.59
CA GLY A 149 12.24 -30.26 5.38
C GLY A 149 11.93 -29.54 4.06
N ASP A 150 11.36 -28.33 4.10
CA ASP A 150 11.24 -27.49 2.91
C ASP A 150 12.62 -27.00 2.47
N LYS A 151 12.85 -27.03 1.15
CA LYS A 151 14.11 -26.53 0.55
C LYS A 151 14.19 -25.00 0.52
N GLN A 152 13.05 -24.34 0.50
CA GLN A 152 12.92 -22.88 0.36
C GLN A 152 11.70 -22.41 1.13
N PRO A 153 11.73 -21.20 1.72
CA PRO A 153 10.55 -20.59 2.31
C PRO A 153 9.50 -20.31 1.24
N LYS A 154 8.21 -20.35 1.61
CA LYS A 154 7.08 -20.05 0.71
C LYS A 154 6.24 -18.93 1.30
N HIS A 155 5.50 -18.24 0.45
CA HIS A 155 4.48 -17.25 0.83
C HIS A 155 3.36 -17.18 -0.23
N PRO A 156 2.15 -16.77 0.16
CA PRO A 156 1.68 -16.74 1.54
C PRO A 156 1.59 -18.18 2.09
N HIS A 157 2.16 -18.43 3.26
CA HIS A 157 2.21 -19.79 3.80
C HIS A 157 1.05 -20.06 4.76
N PRO A 158 0.21 -21.10 4.58
CA PRO A 158 -0.96 -21.37 5.44
C PRO A 158 -0.59 -21.75 6.89
N LEU A 159 0.55 -22.41 7.09
CA LEU A 159 1.09 -22.75 8.43
C LEU A 159 1.87 -21.65 9.15
N ALA A 160 2.04 -20.47 8.54
CA ALA A 160 2.73 -19.37 9.18
C ALA A 160 2.04 -18.97 10.52
N PRO A 161 2.79 -18.88 11.64
CA PRO A 161 2.22 -18.49 12.93
C PRO A 161 1.62 -17.07 12.93
N ARG A 162 0.38 -16.95 13.39
CA ARG A 162 -0.36 -15.67 13.48
C ARG A 162 -1.59 -15.80 14.38
N CYS A 163 -2.07 -14.68 14.89
CA CYS A 163 -3.30 -14.63 15.68
C CYS A 163 -4.48 -14.17 14.83
N LEU A 164 -5.69 -14.40 15.34
CA LEU A 164 -6.93 -13.80 14.84
C LEU A 164 -7.31 -12.55 15.69
N PRO A 165 -8.08 -11.60 15.14
CA PRO A 165 -8.57 -10.43 15.86
C PRO A 165 -9.50 -10.82 17.01
N CYS A 166 -9.64 -9.95 18.01
CA CYS A 166 -10.30 -10.25 19.30
C CYS A 166 -11.78 -10.58 19.15
N HIS A 167 -12.43 -9.85 18.25
CA HIS A 167 -13.84 -9.95 17.90
C HIS A 167 -14.07 -10.99 16.79
N TYR A 168 -13.03 -11.72 16.38
CA TYR A 168 -13.15 -12.67 15.29
C TYR A 168 -13.96 -13.89 15.69
N GLN A 169 -15.08 -14.10 15.00
CA GLN A 169 -16.01 -15.18 15.30
C GLN A 169 -15.55 -16.47 14.63
N THR A 170 -14.99 -17.38 15.42
CA THR A 170 -14.55 -18.72 14.96
C THR A 170 -15.68 -19.76 15.00
N LYS A 171 -16.74 -19.51 15.77
CA LYS A 171 -17.86 -20.44 15.95
C LYS A 171 -18.56 -20.69 14.60
N GLY A 172 -18.68 -21.96 14.22
CA GLY A 172 -19.31 -22.39 12.97
C GLY A 172 -18.44 -22.25 11.73
N ARG A 173 -17.16 -21.87 11.87
CA ARG A 173 -16.20 -21.84 10.76
C ARG A 173 -15.26 -23.03 10.84
N THR A 174 -15.09 -23.74 9.73
CA THR A 174 -14.12 -24.83 9.61
C THR A 174 -12.80 -24.28 9.09
N ARG A 175 -11.73 -24.43 9.87
CA ARG A 175 -10.38 -24.07 9.45
C ARG A 175 -9.96 -24.91 8.24
N LEU A 176 -9.22 -24.32 7.30
CA LEU A 176 -8.66 -25.06 6.18
C LEU A 176 -7.72 -26.17 6.66
N PRO A 177 -7.73 -27.36 6.02
CA PRO A 177 -6.71 -28.37 6.25
C PRO A 177 -5.31 -27.79 6.04
N GLY A 178 -4.41 -28.01 7.00
CA GLY A 178 -3.05 -27.47 6.94
C GLY A 178 -2.93 -25.95 7.19
N ALA A 179 -3.98 -25.25 7.63
CA ALA A 179 -3.81 -23.90 8.15
C ALA A 179 -3.37 -23.89 9.62
N PHE A 180 -2.53 -22.92 9.99
CA PHE A 180 -2.06 -22.71 11.35
C PHE A 180 -3.26 -22.60 12.33
N PRO A 181 -3.18 -23.20 13.53
CA PRO A 181 -4.23 -23.09 14.54
C PRO A 181 -4.22 -21.69 15.20
N ALA A 182 -4.56 -20.67 14.42
CA ALA A 182 -4.49 -19.27 14.82
C ALA A 182 -5.36 -19.00 16.07
N PRO A 183 -4.76 -18.68 17.22
CA PRO A 183 -5.51 -18.32 18.41
C PRO A 183 -6.11 -16.92 18.27
N VAL A 184 -7.28 -16.68 18.85
CA VAL A 184 -7.81 -15.32 19.01
C VAL A 184 -7.04 -14.60 20.11
N GLY A 185 -6.51 -13.41 19.83
CA GLY A 185 -5.93 -12.55 20.87
C GLY A 185 -5.34 -11.25 20.37
N CYS A 186 -5.64 -10.16 21.07
CA CYS A 186 -5.07 -8.84 20.82
C CYS A 186 -4.48 -8.21 22.09
N PRO A 187 -3.28 -7.63 22.00
CA PRO A 187 -2.41 -7.74 20.83
C PRO A 187 -1.99 -9.19 20.59
N CYS A 188 -1.67 -9.54 19.34
CA CYS A 188 -1.07 -10.83 19.06
C CYS A 188 0.32 -10.86 19.71
N ARG A 189 0.57 -11.83 20.59
CA ARG A 189 1.83 -11.95 21.34
C ARG A 189 2.51 -13.29 21.04
N PRO A 190 3.86 -13.34 21.02
CA PRO A 190 4.63 -14.58 20.90
C PRO A 190 4.15 -15.71 21.82
N GLN A 191 3.86 -15.41 23.09
CA GLN A 191 3.45 -16.42 24.08
C GLN A 191 2.07 -17.02 23.77
N LEU A 192 1.21 -16.30 23.05
CA LEU A 192 -0.07 -16.85 22.61
C LEU A 192 0.12 -17.88 21.50
N LEU A 193 1.00 -17.59 20.53
CA LEU A 193 1.33 -18.48 19.41
C LEU A 193 2.07 -19.73 19.89
N CYS A 194 3.04 -19.54 20.78
CA CYS A 194 3.82 -20.60 21.41
C CYS A 194 2.93 -21.60 22.15
N ARG A 195 1.91 -21.13 22.87
CA ARG A 195 0.92 -22.02 23.50
C ARG A 195 0.03 -22.75 22.49
N ALA A 196 -0.30 -22.11 21.37
CA ALA A 196 -1.14 -22.71 20.33
C ALA A 196 -0.40 -23.77 19.50
N ALA A 197 0.92 -23.65 19.34
CA ALA A 197 1.75 -24.56 18.57
C ALA A 197 3.15 -24.75 19.20
N PRO A 198 3.25 -25.39 20.38
CA PRO A 198 4.50 -25.49 21.13
C PRO A 198 5.62 -26.23 20.40
N HIS A 199 5.29 -27.07 19.41
CA HIS A 199 6.28 -27.78 18.59
C HIS A 199 6.98 -26.89 17.55
N MET A 200 6.47 -25.68 17.29
CA MET A 200 7.06 -24.74 16.33
C MET A 200 8.07 -23.78 16.96
N PHE A 201 8.11 -23.69 18.29
CA PHE A 201 8.91 -22.72 19.02
C PHE A 201 9.77 -23.41 20.07
N ASN A 202 10.84 -22.76 20.50
CA ASN A 202 11.64 -23.21 21.64
C ASN A 202 10.94 -22.87 22.97
N GLU A 203 11.54 -23.24 24.09
CA GLU A 203 11.01 -22.96 25.44
C GLU A 203 10.89 -21.46 25.77
N HIS A 204 11.60 -20.61 25.04
CA HIS A 204 11.57 -19.15 25.19
C HIS A 204 10.55 -18.49 24.25
N CYS A 205 9.84 -19.27 23.44
CA CYS A 205 8.94 -18.78 22.42
C CYS A 205 9.64 -17.82 21.44
N ASP A 206 10.89 -18.10 21.10
CA ASP A 206 11.65 -17.30 20.13
C ASP A 206 11.16 -17.56 18.72
N ILE A 207 11.22 -16.52 17.90
CA ILE A 207 11.00 -16.62 16.47
C ILE A 207 12.08 -17.52 15.85
N PRO A 208 11.71 -18.54 15.06
CA PRO A 208 12.68 -19.30 14.29
C PRO A 208 13.44 -18.36 13.32
N ARG A 209 14.77 -18.41 13.33
CA ARG A 209 15.64 -17.52 12.51
C ARG A 209 16.36 -18.31 11.41
N ALA A 210 16.75 -17.62 10.35
CA ALA A 210 17.67 -18.14 9.35
C ALA A 210 19.00 -18.59 10.02
N PRO A 211 19.64 -19.69 9.54
CA PRO A 211 19.34 -20.46 8.34
C PRO A 211 18.31 -21.60 8.55
N ALA A 212 17.77 -21.77 9.76
CA ALA A 212 16.90 -22.91 10.04
C ALA A 212 15.53 -22.78 9.37
N THR A 213 14.89 -21.62 9.54
CA THR A 213 13.58 -21.30 8.94
C THR A 213 13.46 -19.79 8.77
N THR A 214 12.96 -19.34 7.63
CA THR A 214 12.64 -17.92 7.41
C THR A 214 11.21 -17.69 7.84
N PHE A 215 11.00 -16.75 8.76
CA PHE A 215 9.67 -16.33 9.17
C PHE A 215 9.60 -14.80 9.24
N SER A 216 8.83 -14.21 8.34
CA SER A 216 8.63 -12.76 8.24
C SER A 216 7.35 -12.46 7.48
N MET A 217 6.81 -11.25 7.65
CA MET A 217 5.86 -10.75 6.65
C MET A 217 6.53 -10.57 5.28
N HIS A 218 5.75 -10.52 4.21
CA HIS A 218 6.27 -10.18 2.88
C HIS A 218 6.23 -8.67 2.63
N GLY A 219 7.40 -8.02 2.56
CA GLY A 219 7.55 -6.56 2.38
C GLY A 219 6.58 -5.95 1.36
N GLY A 220 6.67 -6.41 0.12
CA GLY A 220 5.85 -5.88 -0.97
C GLY A 220 4.36 -6.21 -0.90
N ALA A 221 3.92 -7.19 -0.10
CA ALA A 221 2.49 -7.36 0.17
C ALA A 221 1.95 -6.22 1.05
N GLY A 222 2.83 -5.60 1.84
CA GLY A 222 2.51 -4.56 2.80
C GLY A 222 1.79 -5.08 4.05
N ALA A 223 1.54 -4.17 4.97
CA ALA A 223 0.82 -4.39 6.21
C ALA A 223 0.10 -3.12 6.67
N VAL A 224 -0.84 -3.28 7.60
CA VAL A 224 -1.45 -2.15 8.32
C VAL A 224 -1.03 -2.19 9.79
N LEU A 225 -0.43 -1.12 10.28
CA LEU A 225 -0.02 -0.96 11.67
C LEU A 225 -0.95 0.03 12.36
N SER A 226 -1.46 -0.36 13.52
CA SER A 226 -2.23 0.54 14.40
C SER A 226 -1.32 1.62 15.02
N VAL A 227 -1.88 2.79 15.32
CA VAL A 227 -1.18 3.79 16.16
C VAL A 227 -0.83 3.25 17.55
N GLY A 228 -1.66 2.36 18.12
CA GLY A 228 -1.37 1.68 19.38
C GLY A 228 -0.05 0.90 19.35
N LEU A 229 0.26 0.21 18.26
CA LEU A 229 1.54 -0.51 18.11
C LEU A 229 2.74 0.44 18.09
N LEU A 230 2.61 1.54 17.35
CA LEU A 230 3.70 2.50 17.15
C LEU A 230 3.97 3.37 18.40
N ARG A 231 3.00 3.47 19.31
CA ARG A 231 3.19 4.03 20.65
C ARG A 231 3.93 3.08 21.59
N GLU A 232 3.67 1.77 21.49
CA GLU A 232 4.27 0.76 22.36
C GLU A 232 5.72 0.44 21.99
N VAL A 233 6.09 0.62 20.72
CA VAL A 233 7.43 0.29 20.22
C VAL A 233 8.10 1.54 19.66
N SER A 234 9.14 2.02 20.34
CA SER A 234 9.82 3.25 19.97
C SER A 234 10.73 3.09 18.76
N LEU A 235 11.01 4.21 18.08
CA LEU A 235 11.99 4.26 17.00
C LEU A 235 13.37 3.82 17.50
N GLU A 236 13.81 4.26 18.69
CA GLU A 236 15.13 3.91 19.21
C GLU A 236 15.26 2.40 19.45
N PHE A 237 14.20 1.75 19.98
CA PHE A 237 14.19 0.30 20.13
C PHE A 237 14.32 -0.40 18.79
N MET A 238 13.52 0.01 17.80
CA MET A 238 13.54 -0.61 16.48
C MET A 238 14.88 -0.44 15.78
N GLU A 239 15.45 0.76 15.83
CA GLU A 239 16.76 1.06 15.26
C GLU A 239 17.86 0.22 15.93
N ALA A 240 17.90 0.21 17.27
CA ALA A 240 18.86 -0.61 18.01
C ALA A 240 18.71 -2.11 17.71
N CYS A 241 17.48 -2.61 17.63
CA CYS A 241 17.20 -3.99 17.28
C CYS A 241 17.65 -4.31 15.85
N SER A 242 17.24 -3.54 14.84
CA SER A 242 17.63 -3.79 13.44
C SER A 242 19.15 -3.73 13.25
N LEU A 243 19.82 -2.76 13.88
CA LEU A 243 21.28 -2.64 13.82
C LEU A 243 22.03 -3.74 14.59
N SER A 244 21.37 -4.47 15.48
CA SER A 244 21.96 -5.62 16.18
C SER A 244 21.87 -6.94 15.40
N LEU A 245 21.13 -6.95 14.28
CA LEU A 245 20.80 -8.16 13.54
C LEU A 245 21.49 -8.22 12.18
N GLN A 246 21.57 -9.44 11.64
CA GLN A 246 21.70 -9.71 10.21
C GLN A 246 20.48 -10.50 9.78
N SER A 247 19.87 -10.14 8.65
CA SER A 247 18.60 -10.73 8.20
C SER A 247 18.50 -10.77 6.67
N THR A 248 17.37 -11.24 6.14
CA THR A 248 17.14 -11.40 4.69
C THR A 248 16.52 -10.18 4.02
N GLY A 249 15.89 -9.28 4.77
CA GLY A 249 15.19 -8.12 4.23
C GLY A 249 14.68 -7.17 5.32
N GLY A 250 14.17 -6.02 4.90
CA GLY A 250 13.51 -5.06 5.81
C GLY A 250 12.27 -5.61 6.49
N ASP A 251 11.50 -6.43 5.77
CA ASP A 251 10.33 -7.16 6.26
C ASP A 251 10.70 -8.18 7.35
N ALA A 252 11.87 -8.82 7.23
CA ALA A 252 12.42 -9.68 8.26
C ALA A 252 12.91 -8.89 9.48
N PHE A 253 13.54 -7.71 9.30
CA PHE A 253 13.92 -6.85 10.43
C PHE A 253 12.72 -6.42 11.26
N ILE A 254 11.67 -5.88 10.62
CA ILE A 254 10.48 -5.43 11.36
C ILE A 254 9.77 -6.61 12.04
N SER A 255 9.68 -7.77 11.39
CA SER A 255 9.06 -8.96 11.97
C SER A 255 9.81 -9.47 13.21
N ILE A 256 11.14 -9.57 13.13
CA ILE A 256 11.98 -10.04 14.26
C ILE A 256 11.94 -9.03 15.40
N CYS A 257 12.05 -7.73 15.10
CA CYS A 257 12.10 -6.70 16.14
C CYS A 257 10.76 -6.50 16.84
N LEU A 258 9.64 -6.54 16.12
CA LEU A 258 8.32 -6.54 16.74
C LEU A 258 8.11 -7.79 17.61
N TRP A 259 8.58 -8.96 17.17
CA TRP A 259 8.56 -10.17 18.00
C TRP A 259 9.32 -9.98 19.31
N GLN A 260 10.53 -9.41 19.25
CA GLN A 260 11.33 -9.10 20.44
C GLN A 260 10.65 -8.06 21.35
N ALA A 261 9.90 -7.12 20.78
CA ALA A 261 9.05 -6.19 21.53
C ALA A 261 7.79 -6.84 22.13
N GLY A 262 7.52 -8.12 21.84
CA GLY A 262 6.38 -8.86 22.36
C GLY A 262 5.11 -8.75 21.52
N PHE A 263 5.21 -8.28 20.27
CA PHE A 263 4.10 -8.13 19.33
C PHE A 263 4.29 -9.00 18.09
N HIS A 264 3.19 -9.46 17.50
CA HIS A 264 3.25 -10.24 16.28
C HIS A 264 2.07 -9.99 15.34
N VAL A 265 2.12 -10.62 14.17
CA VAL A 265 1.14 -10.48 13.09
C VAL A 265 -0.24 -11.00 13.51
N THR A 266 -1.25 -10.18 13.22
CA THR A 266 -2.67 -10.52 13.30
C THR A 266 -3.20 -10.69 11.88
N ASP A 267 -3.74 -11.87 11.58
CA ASP A 267 -4.39 -12.20 10.31
C ASP A 267 -5.78 -11.55 10.27
N PRO A 268 -6.22 -10.89 9.19
CA PRO A 268 -7.58 -10.37 9.08
C PRO A 268 -8.66 -11.47 9.18
N GLY A 269 -8.29 -12.72 8.89
CA GLY A 269 -9.09 -13.91 9.09
C GLY A 269 -9.40 -14.73 7.84
N PRO A 270 -9.74 -14.13 6.66
CA PRO A 270 -10.17 -14.89 5.49
C PRO A 270 -9.23 -16.02 5.07
N SER A 271 -7.91 -15.81 5.18
CA SER A 271 -6.86 -16.75 4.74
C SER A 271 -6.89 -18.09 5.48
N ILE A 272 -7.41 -18.12 6.71
CA ILE A 272 -7.46 -19.31 7.58
C ILE A 272 -8.65 -20.21 7.25
N TYR A 273 -9.70 -19.66 6.63
CA TYR A 273 -10.99 -20.34 6.44
C TYR A 273 -11.40 -20.48 4.98
N THR A 274 -10.85 -19.67 4.08
CA THR A 274 -11.22 -19.66 2.66
C THR A 274 -9.98 -19.81 1.79
N ALA A 275 -9.89 -20.94 1.09
CA ALA A 275 -8.70 -21.30 0.33
C ALA A 275 -8.34 -20.22 -0.71
N GLY A 276 -7.08 -19.79 -0.72
CA GLY A 276 -6.57 -18.80 -1.66
C GLY A 276 -7.19 -17.40 -1.51
N THR A 277 -7.79 -17.08 -0.37
CA THR A 277 -8.35 -15.75 -0.08
C THR A 277 -7.43 -15.04 0.91
N PHE A 278 -6.51 -14.23 0.39
CA PHE A 278 -5.63 -13.39 1.19
C PHE A 278 -6.02 -11.93 1.00
N SER A 279 -5.88 -11.15 2.05
CA SER A 279 -6.20 -9.73 2.07
C SER A 279 -5.01 -8.93 1.53
N PHE A 280 -3.80 -9.35 1.85
CA PHE A 280 -2.58 -8.70 1.39
C PHE A 280 -1.97 -9.53 0.27
N ASP A 281 -1.91 -8.98 -0.94
CA ASP A 281 -1.37 -9.65 -2.13
C ASP A 281 -2.06 -11.01 -2.44
N PRO A 282 -3.32 -10.99 -2.94
CA PRO A 282 -4.22 -12.16 -3.00
C PRO A 282 -3.82 -13.30 -3.95
N GLY A 283 -2.65 -13.23 -4.58
CA GLY A 283 -2.19 -14.22 -5.56
C GLY A 283 -0.89 -14.89 -5.14
N PRO A 284 -0.55 -16.04 -5.76
CA PRO A 284 0.87 -16.33 -5.95
C PRO A 284 1.52 -15.14 -6.67
N GLU A 285 2.85 -15.08 -6.76
CA GLU A 285 3.64 -13.95 -7.30
C GLU A 285 3.25 -13.36 -8.68
N ASP A 286 2.18 -13.84 -9.29
CA ASP A 286 1.49 -13.33 -10.46
C ASP A 286 0.63 -12.08 -10.18
N ARG A 287 1.22 -10.90 -10.37
CA ARG A 287 0.54 -9.60 -10.46
C ARG A 287 -0.65 -9.57 -11.43
N LEU A 288 -0.68 -10.44 -12.45
CA LEU A 288 -1.82 -10.53 -13.36
C LEU A 288 -3.01 -11.26 -12.74
N GLY A 289 -2.81 -12.01 -11.65
CA GLY A 289 -3.88 -12.68 -10.91
C GLY A 289 -4.94 -11.69 -10.42
N ALA A 290 -4.53 -10.61 -9.75
CA ALA A 290 -5.44 -9.55 -9.31
C ALA A 290 -6.13 -8.84 -10.47
N LEU A 291 -5.40 -8.57 -11.55
CA LEU A 291 -5.98 -7.98 -12.76
C LEU A 291 -7.02 -8.89 -13.40
N ARG A 292 -6.78 -10.21 -13.46
CA ARG A 292 -7.73 -11.21 -13.96
C ARG A 292 -8.98 -11.30 -13.10
N LEU A 293 -8.84 -11.25 -11.77
CA LEU A 293 -10.00 -11.21 -10.87
C LEU A 293 -10.88 -9.99 -11.14
N LEU A 294 -10.25 -8.80 -11.22
CA LEU A 294 -10.96 -7.56 -11.51
C LEU A 294 -11.61 -7.60 -12.91
N ALA A 295 -10.89 -8.07 -13.91
CA ALA A 295 -11.39 -8.22 -15.27
C ALA A 295 -12.58 -9.19 -15.31
N ALA A 296 -12.51 -10.35 -14.66
CA ALA A 296 -13.63 -11.30 -14.61
C ALA A 296 -14.90 -10.67 -14.00
N TYR A 297 -14.74 -9.79 -13.01
CA TYR A 297 -15.87 -9.06 -12.44
C TYR A 297 -16.43 -7.98 -13.39
N ILE A 298 -15.55 -7.26 -14.08
CA ILE A 298 -15.88 -6.14 -15.00
C ILE A 298 -16.36 -6.64 -16.38
N ASP A 299 -15.92 -7.81 -16.84
CA ASP A 299 -16.34 -8.44 -18.09
C ASP A 299 -17.70 -9.14 -17.96
N GLY A 300 -18.37 -8.98 -16.81
CA GLY A 300 -19.78 -9.30 -16.67
C GLY A 300 -20.62 -8.67 -17.79
N HIS A 301 -21.79 -9.24 -18.01
CA HIS A 301 -22.74 -8.76 -19.01
C HIS A 301 -24.06 -8.43 -18.35
N ARG A 302 -24.84 -7.56 -19.01
CA ARG A 302 -26.19 -7.25 -18.55
C ARG A 302 -27.16 -8.23 -19.18
N THR A 303 -27.90 -8.96 -18.35
CA THR A 303 -28.94 -9.91 -18.76
C THR A 303 -30.30 -9.47 -18.22
N GLY A 304 -31.36 -10.12 -18.71
CA GLY A 304 -32.73 -9.87 -18.24
C GLY A 304 -33.34 -8.54 -18.72
N ALA A 305 -34.65 -8.40 -18.50
CA ALA A 305 -35.41 -7.21 -18.87
C ALA A 305 -35.02 -5.96 -18.05
N ASP A 306 -34.52 -6.18 -16.84
CA ASP A 306 -34.03 -5.15 -15.91
C ASP A 306 -32.55 -4.78 -16.13
N ARG A 307 -31.86 -5.49 -17.04
CA ARG A 307 -30.44 -5.30 -17.34
C ARG A 307 -29.57 -5.36 -16.07
N HIS A 308 -29.85 -6.32 -15.20
CA HIS A 308 -29.00 -6.57 -14.04
C HIS A 308 -27.63 -7.08 -14.48
N TRP A 309 -26.61 -6.81 -13.67
CA TRP A 309 -25.24 -7.17 -13.98
C TRP A 309 -24.97 -8.60 -13.55
N GLU A 310 -24.68 -9.48 -14.50
CA GLU A 310 -24.18 -10.84 -14.26
C GLU A 310 -22.67 -10.85 -14.51
N THR A 311 -21.92 -11.07 -13.43
CA THR A 311 -20.46 -11.16 -13.45
C THR A 311 -20.00 -12.55 -13.89
N THR A 312 -18.84 -12.65 -14.56
CA THR A 312 -18.18 -13.96 -14.81
C THR A 312 -17.35 -14.45 -13.61
N CYS A 313 -17.17 -13.57 -12.62
CA CYS A 313 -16.55 -13.85 -11.34
C CYS A 313 -17.50 -14.72 -10.50
N ASP A 314 -17.10 -15.97 -10.26
CA ASP A 314 -17.83 -16.85 -9.33
C ASP A 314 -17.71 -16.37 -7.87
N ARG A 315 -18.38 -17.07 -6.96
CA ARG A 315 -18.36 -16.71 -5.52
C ARG A 315 -16.95 -16.72 -4.91
N ALA A 316 -16.06 -17.58 -5.40
CA ALA A 316 -14.69 -17.64 -4.90
C ALA A 316 -13.89 -16.43 -5.38
N CYS A 317 -14.06 -16.04 -6.64
CA CYS A 317 -13.51 -14.83 -7.20
C CYS A 317 -14.03 -13.56 -6.47
N GLU A 318 -15.34 -13.47 -6.20
CA GLU A 318 -15.92 -12.34 -5.46
C GLU A 318 -15.34 -12.25 -4.05
N ALA A 319 -15.21 -13.38 -3.34
CA ALA A 319 -14.62 -13.42 -2.00
C ALA A 319 -13.16 -12.94 -1.98
N LYS A 320 -12.36 -13.27 -3.01
CA LYS A 320 -10.99 -12.76 -3.14
C LYS A 320 -10.94 -11.26 -3.37
N LEU A 321 -11.81 -10.73 -4.25
CA LEU A 321 -11.89 -9.29 -4.51
C LEU A 321 -12.37 -8.50 -3.29
N GLU A 322 -13.31 -9.06 -2.53
CA GLU A 322 -13.83 -8.45 -1.30
C GLU A 322 -12.74 -8.37 -0.23
N ALA A 323 -11.92 -9.42 -0.09
CA ALA A 323 -10.82 -9.49 0.87
C ALA A 323 -9.61 -8.65 0.47
N MET A 324 -9.36 -8.41 -0.83
CA MET A 324 -8.15 -7.75 -1.33
C MET A 324 -8.00 -6.29 -0.85
N VAL A 325 -6.99 -6.07 0.00
CA VAL A 325 -6.59 -4.79 0.61
C VAL A 325 -5.38 -4.19 -0.08
N SER A 326 -4.41 -5.01 -0.46
CA SER A 326 -3.19 -4.57 -1.16
C SER A 326 -2.73 -5.55 -2.22
N LEU A 327 -1.82 -5.10 -3.08
CA LEU A 327 -1.20 -5.87 -4.15
C LEU A 327 0.28 -5.50 -4.29
N HIS A 328 1.15 -6.51 -4.33
CA HIS A 328 2.55 -6.32 -4.63
C HIS A 328 2.78 -6.36 -6.15
N ILE A 329 3.19 -5.22 -6.72
CA ILE A 329 3.33 -5.10 -8.18
C ILE A 329 4.59 -5.81 -8.70
N ARG A 330 5.62 -5.94 -7.86
CA ARG A 330 6.90 -6.57 -8.20
C ARG A 330 7.55 -5.86 -9.38
N SER A 331 7.83 -4.58 -9.20
CA SER A 331 8.42 -3.65 -10.17
C SER A 331 9.62 -4.26 -10.91
N ARG A 332 10.44 -5.05 -10.23
CA ARG A 332 11.60 -5.79 -10.80
C ARG A 332 11.24 -6.81 -11.89
N SER A 333 9.96 -7.19 -12.01
CA SER A 333 9.47 -8.11 -13.05
C SER A 333 9.05 -7.41 -14.34
N PHE A 334 9.23 -6.08 -14.42
CA PHE A 334 8.98 -5.28 -15.61
C PHE A 334 10.29 -4.97 -16.34
N ALA A 335 10.21 -4.68 -17.63
CA ALA A 335 11.39 -4.31 -18.44
C ALA A 335 12.02 -2.98 -18.00
N GLY A 336 11.23 -2.13 -17.35
CA GLY A 336 11.68 -0.88 -16.75
C GLY A 336 10.69 -0.37 -15.71
N LEU A 337 11.15 0.54 -14.86
CA LEU A 337 10.34 1.12 -13.78
C LEU A 337 9.16 1.95 -14.29
N ASP A 338 9.28 2.55 -15.49
CA ASP A 338 8.17 3.23 -16.17
C ASP A 338 7.01 2.27 -16.51
N ASP A 339 7.32 1.03 -16.93
CA ASP A 339 6.31 0.02 -17.22
C ASP A 339 5.60 -0.40 -15.91
N ALA A 340 6.34 -0.52 -14.80
CA ALA A 340 5.77 -0.80 -13.47
C ALA A 340 4.88 0.36 -12.97
N ALA A 341 5.34 1.60 -13.12
CA ALA A 341 4.60 2.81 -12.81
C ALA A 341 3.29 2.93 -13.62
N ALA A 342 3.34 2.58 -14.92
CA ALA A 342 2.15 2.51 -15.76
C ALA A 342 1.17 1.43 -15.29
N PHE A 343 1.68 0.26 -14.89
CA PHE A 343 0.86 -0.83 -14.36
C PHE A 343 0.18 -0.45 -13.03
N ILE A 344 0.89 0.22 -12.11
CA ILE A 344 0.31 0.77 -10.86
C ILE A 344 -0.89 1.68 -11.15
N LYS A 345 -0.76 2.56 -12.14
CA LYS A 345 -1.85 3.45 -12.56
C LYS A 345 -3.02 2.65 -13.13
N ALA A 346 -2.74 1.73 -14.04
CA ALA A 346 -3.75 0.89 -14.68
C ALA A 346 -4.54 0.06 -13.66
N ILE A 347 -3.87 -0.69 -12.77
CA ILE A 347 -4.56 -1.54 -11.79
C ILE A 347 -5.41 -0.72 -10.81
N THR A 348 -4.96 0.49 -10.46
CA THR A 348 -5.74 1.41 -9.61
C THR A 348 -7.04 1.82 -10.30
N VAL A 349 -6.99 2.26 -11.56
CA VAL A 349 -8.18 2.67 -12.33
C VAL A 349 -9.17 1.51 -12.50
N VAL A 350 -8.66 0.30 -12.74
CA VAL A 350 -9.48 -0.91 -12.86
C VAL A 350 -10.18 -1.24 -11.54
N TYR A 351 -9.47 -1.13 -10.42
CA TYR A 351 -10.07 -1.31 -9.10
C TYR A 351 -11.16 -0.27 -8.80
N GLU A 352 -10.94 0.99 -9.17
CA GLU A 352 -11.94 2.05 -9.00
C GLU A 352 -13.21 1.77 -9.81
N THR A 353 -13.05 1.27 -11.03
CA THR A 353 -14.16 0.82 -11.87
C THR A 353 -14.94 -0.31 -11.21
N TYR A 354 -14.24 -1.30 -10.66
CA TYR A 354 -14.85 -2.38 -9.88
C TYR A 354 -15.70 -1.85 -8.72
N GLN A 355 -15.16 -0.89 -7.94
CA GLN A 355 -15.89 -0.27 -6.82
C GLN A 355 -17.13 0.51 -7.29
N GLU A 356 -17.05 1.20 -8.42
CA GLU A 356 -18.19 1.90 -9.02
C GLU A 356 -19.31 0.93 -9.44
N ILE A 357 -18.95 -0.22 -10.04
CA ILE A 357 -19.93 -1.26 -10.40
C ILE A 357 -20.60 -1.82 -9.15
N LEU A 358 -19.83 -2.08 -8.07
CA LEU A 358 -20.38 -2.54 -6.79
C LEU A 358 -21.38 -1.56 -6.20
N ALA A 359 -21.01 -0.28 -6.08
CA ALA A 359 -21.89 0.75 -5.53
C ALA A 359 -23.21 0.87 -6.33
N ASN A 360 -23.12 0.75 -7.66
CA ASN A 360 -24.29 0.73 -8.53
C ASN A 360 -25.18 -0.51 -8.34
N LYS A 361 -24.59 -1.69 -8.07
CA LYS A 361 -25.33 -2.93 -7.76
C LYS A 361 -26.09 -2.78 -6.44
N GLU A 362 -25.44 -2.26 -5.40
CA GLU A 362 -26.05 -2.03 -4.09
C GLU A 362 -27.21 -1.01 -4.14
N ALA A 363 -27.00 0.11 -4.84
CA ALA A 363 -28.02 1.15 -5.01
C ALA A 363 -29.28 0.66 -5.76
N ARG A 364 -29.13 -0.33 -6.66
CA ARG A 364 -30.28 -0.96 -7.35
C ARG A 364 -31.01 -1.96 -6.48
N ALA A 365 -30.28 -2.71 -5.65
CA ALA A 365 -30.88 -3.67 -4.71
C ALA A 365 -31.70 -2.98 -3.61
N HIS A 366 -31.39 -1.72 -3.30
CA HIS A 366 -32.07 -0.92 -2.27
C HIS A 366 -32.61 0.38 -2.86
N PRO A 367 -33.66 0.35 -3.71
CA PRO A 367 -34.16 1.53 -4.43
C PRO A 367 -34.88 2.57 -3.55
N ALA A 368 -34.79 2.45 -2.22
CA ALA A 368 -35.45 3.34 -1.29
C ALA A 368 -34.89 4.77 -1.35
N GLY A 369 -35.54 5.63 -2.14
CA GLY A 369 -35.65 7.07 -1.86
C GLY A 369 -34.70 8.05 -2.58
N ARG A 370 -33.83 7.65 -3.50
CA ARG A 370 -32.98 8.61 -4.24
C ARG A 370 -33.63 9.07 -5.55
N GLY A 371 -34.05 10.33 -5.59
CA GLY A 371 -34.61 10.99 -6.77
C GLY A 371 -33.61 11.11 -7.93
N GLY A 372 -33.88 10.37 -9.01
CA GLY A 372 -33.69 10.69 -10.44
C GLY A 372 -32.38 11.21 -11.06
N GLY A 373 -31.44 11.84 -10.35
CA GLY A 373 -30.48 12.76 -10.98
C GLY A 373 -29.14 12.22 -11.52
N GLU A 374 -28.57 11.13 -10.99
CA GLU A 374 -27.12 10.86 -11.11
C GLU A 374 -26.68 9.73 -12.07
N ARG A 375 -27.56 9.14 -12.88
CA ARG A 375 -27.27 7.87 -13.60
C ARG A 375 -26.30 7.91 -14.80
N ALA A 376 -25.88 9.07 -15.32
CA ALA A 376 -25.18 9.14 -16.61
C ALA A 376 -23.65 9.00 -16.55
N ALA A 377 -22.99 9.32 -15.42
CA ALA A 377 -21.52 9.36 -15.35
C ALA A 377 -20.86 7.96 -15.34
N ALA A 378 -21.50 6.97 -14.72
CA ALA A 378 -20.89 5.66 -14.45
C ALA A 378 -20.66 4.76 -15.67
N SER A 379 -21.37 4.99 -16.77
CA SER A 379 -21.23 4.14 -17.96
C SER A 379 -19.98 4.44 -18.79
N THR A 380 -19.38 5.62 -18.63
CA THR A 380 -18.24 6.06 -19.46
C THR A 380 -16.92 5.56 -18.87
N THR A 381 -16.75 5.63 -17.54
CA THR A 381 -15.56 5.16 -16.81
C THR A 381 -15.30 3.68 -17.05
N ALA A 382 -16.34 2.84 -16.96
CA ALA A 382 -16.21 1.39 -17.13
C ALA A 382 -15.71 0.98 -18.53
N LYS A 383 -16.13 1.67 -19.59
CA LYS A 383 -15.67 1.40 -20.95
C LYS A 383 -14.20 1.79 -21.15
N GLN A 384 -13.75 2.86 -20.50
CA GLN A 384 -12.36 3.31 -20.58
C GLN A 384 -11.43 2.37 -19.81
N ALA A 385 -11.83 1.91 -18.63
CA ALA A 385 -11.06 0.93 -17.87
C ALA A 385 -10.93 -0.41 -18.61
N ALA A 386 -12.00 -0.93 -19.21
CA ALA A 386 -11.94 -2.14 -20.04
C ALA A 386 -10.95 -2.00 -21.22
N ALA A 387 -10.89 -0.83 -21.85
CA ALA A 387 -9.92 -0.55 -22.92
C ALA A 387 -8.46 -0.52 -22.40
N VAL A 388 -8.22 0.01 -21.19
CA VAL A 388 -6.89 -0.01 -20.54
C VAL A 388 -6.47 -1.44 -20.21
N VAL A 389 -7.37 -2.27 -19.66
CA VAL A 389 -7.11 -3.69 -19.36
C VAL A 389 -6.75 -4.45 -20.63
N GLN A 390 -7.52 -4.27 -21.71
CA GLN A 390 -7.27 -4.93 -22.99
C GLN A 390 -5.93 -4.46 -23.62
N ALA A 391 -5.61 -3.17 -23.54
CA ALA A 391 -4.34 -2.66 -24.03
C ALA A 391 -3.12 -3.18 -23.24
N ALA A 392 -3.26 -3.29 -21.90
CA ALA A 392 -2.24 -3.82 -21.02
C ALA A 392 -2.04 -5.34 -21.23
N ALA A 393 -3.13 -6.09 -21.38
CA ALA A 393 -3.09 -7.53 -21.65
C ALA A 393 -2.56 -7.87 -23.05
N GLY A 394 -2.82 -7.02 -24.04
CA GLY A 394 -2.39 -7.21 -25.43
C GLY A 394 -0.96 -6.74 -25.74
N GLY A 395 -0.20 -6.24 -24.76
CA GLY A 395 1.17 -5.75 -24.98
C GLY A 395 1.28 -4.47 -25.84
N ASN A 396 0.17 -3.78 -26.11
CA ASN A 396 0.16 -2.61 -26.99
C ASN A 396 0.46 -1.32 -26.20
N LYS A 397 1.75 -1.09 -25.95
CA LYS A 397 2.28 0.01 -25.12
C LYS A 397 1.79 1.41 -25.52
N GLY A 398 1.57 1.67 -26.81
CA GLY A 398 1.15 2.99 -27.30
C GLY A 398 -0.27 3.38 -26.89
N THR A 399 -1.18 2.40 -26.79
CA THR A 399 -2.60 2.67 -26.53
C THR A 399 -2.87 2.94 -25.06
N ALA A 400 -2.27 2.16 -24.15
CA ALA A 400 -2.41 2.37 -22.71
C ALA A 400 -1.85 3.73 -22.27
N ALA A 401 -0.68 4.13 -22.79
CA ALA A 401 -0.06 5.41 -22.50
C ALA A 401 -0.90 6.61 -22.99
N ALA A 402 -1.54 6.49 -24.15
CA ALA A 402 -2.41 7.53 -24.70
C ALA A 402 -3.67 7.77 -23.84
N VAL A 403 -4.33 6.69 -23.40
CA VAL A 403 -5.52 6.76 -22.55
C VAL A 403 -5.19 7.39 -21.18
N LEU A 404 -4.09 6.96 -20.55
CA LEU A 404 -3.65 7.52 -19.26
C LEU A 404 -3.26 9.00 -19.35
N LYS A 405 -2.65 9.43 -20.48
CA LYS A 405 -2.32 10.84 -20.73
C LYS A 405 -3.57 11.70 -20.84
N GLU A 406 -4.62 11.19 -21.49
CA GLU A 406 -5.90 11.90 -21.61
C GLU A 406 -6.61 12.05 -20.26
N GLU A 407 -6.60 11.02 -19.41
CA GLU A 407 -7.15 11.11 -18.05
C GLU A 407 -6.40 12.11 -17.16
N SER A 408 -5.07 12.10 -17.20
CA SER A 408 -4.25 13.04 -16.42
C SER A 408 -4.57 14.50 -16.81
N LEU A 409 -4.75 14.77 -18.10
CA LEU A 409 -5.17 16.08 -18.60
C LEU A 409 -6.60 16.43 -18.13
N ARG A 410 -7.54 15.49 -18.18
CA ARG A 410 -8.93 15.72 -17.71
C ARG A 410 -8.99 15.97 -16.21
N ALA A 411 -8.26 15.22 -15.39
CA ALA A 411 -8.16 15.42 -13.95
C ALA A 411 -7.55 16.79 -13.61
N ALA A 412 -6.52 17.21 -14.35
CA ALA A 412 -5.94 18.55 -14.24
C ALA A 412 -6.96 19.65 -14.60
N HIS A 413 -7.74 19.46 -15.66
CA HIS A 413 -8.79 20.39 -16.07
C HIS A 413 -9.96 20.46 -15.08
N ALA A 414 -10.41 19.33 -14.52
CA ALA A 414 -11.47 19.30 -13.50
C ALA A 414 -11.06 20.07 -12.22
N ARG A 415 -9.80 19.93 -11.81
CA ARG A 415 -9.23 20.70 -10.69
C ARG A 415 -9.14 22.20 -10.97
N GLN A 416 -8.84 22.59 -12.21
CA GLN A 416 -8.85 24.00 -12.62
C GLN A 416 -10.27 24.57 -12.74
N GLY A 417 -11.25 23.76 -13.14
CA GLY A 417 -12.66 24.14 -13.23
C GLY A 417 -13.28 24.44 -11.86
N GLY A 418 -13.06 23.56 -10.88
CA GLY A 418 -13.54 23.78 -9.50
C GLY A 418 -12.92 25.00 -8.81
N ARG A 419 -11.71 25.41 -9.23
CA ARG A 419 -11.04 26.61 -8.72
C ARG A 419 -11.64 27.91 -9.28
N LYS A 420 -12.24 27.88 -10.48
CA LYS A 420 -12.91 29.05 -11.09
C LYS A 420 -14.32 29.29 -10.50
N GLU A 421 -15.06 28.24 -10.13
CA GLU A 421 -16.34 28.42 -9.44
C GLU A 421 -16.16 28.95 -8.00
N ALA A 422 -15.15 28.47 -7.28
CA ALA A 422 -14.81 29.01 -5.94
C ALA A 422 -14.36 30.49 -5.98
N ALA A 423 -13.77 30.94 -7.09
CA ALA A 423 -13.38 32.34 -7.27
C ALA A 423 -14.56 33.26 -7.64
N THR A 424 -15.64 32.70 -8.21
CA THR A 424 -16.80 33.50 -8.65
C THR A 424 -17.77 33.80 -7.49
N VAL A 425 -17.82 32.94 -6.46
CA VAL A 425 -18.65 33.15 -5.25
C VAL A 425 -18.07 34.21 -4.30
N LYS A 426 -16.78 34.56 -4.43
CA LYS A 426 -16.12 35.57 -3.57
C LYS A 426 -16.07 36.99 -4.15
N ALA A 427 -16.65 37.22 -5.33
CA ALA A 427 -16.62 38.51 -6.04
C ALA A 427 -17.99 39.21 -6.07
N VAL A 428 -18.74 39.19 -4.96
CA VAL A 428 -19.88 40.09 -4.71
C VAL A 428 -19.73 40.64 -3.29
N GLY A 429 -18.77 41.52 -3.12
CA GLY A 429 -18.51 42.19 -1.86
C GLY A 429 -17.33 43.14 -2.02
N GLU A 430 -17.59 44.43 -1.82
CA GLU A 430 -16.61 45.50 -1.69
C GLU A 430 -16.06 46.14 -2.99
N LYS A 431 -16.80 47.17 -3.44
CA LYS A 431 -16.23 48.36 -4.09
C LYS A 431 -16.29 49.52 -3.11
N LYS A 432 -15.14 50.06 -2.66
CA LYS A 432 -14.86 51.52 -2.70
C LYS A 432 -13.47 51.95 -2.19
N LYS A 433 -12.92 52.93 -2.93
CA LYS A 433 -11.81 53.89 -2.66
C LYS A 433 -10.40 53.40 -3.02
N LYS A 434 -9.85 53.85 -4.16
CA LYS A 434 -9.03 55.10 -4.38
C LYS A 434 -7.70 55.03 -3.62
N ALA A 435 -6.53 55.37 -4.15
CA ALA A 435 -5.99 55.69 -5.48
C ALA A 435 -4.48 56.01 -5.28
N VAL A 436 -3.73 56.08 -6.39
CA VAL A 436 -2.41 56.74 -6.56
C VAL A 436 -1.21 55.94 -6.03
N GLY A 437 -0.13 55.68 -6.77
CA GLY A 437 0.27 56.02 -8.14
C GLY A 437 1.73 55.62 -8.39
N THR A 438 2.16 55.63 -9.68
CA THR A 438 3.56 55.68 -10.18
C THR A 438 4.47 54.46 -9.88
N ALA A 439 5.38 53.98 -10.73
CA ALA A 439 5.90 54.36 -12.05
C ALA A 439 6.91 53.27 -12.53
N VAL A 440 7.04 53.12 -13.86
CA VAL A 440 8.28 52.84 -14.64
C VAL A 440 8.94 51.45 -14.46
N ALA A 441 8.77 50.51 -15.39
CA ALA A 441 9.47 50.30 -16.68
C ALA A 441 10.78 49.49 -16.58
N GLY A 442 10.91 48.46 -17.43
CA GLY A 442 12.15 47.71 -17.62
C GLY A 442 11.97 46.48 -18.51
N LYS A 443 11.95 46.67 -19.83
CA LYS A 443 12.09 45.63 -20.86
C LYS A 443 13.53 45.09 -20.85
N ALA A 444 13.70 43.77 -20.99
CA ALA A 444 14.66 43.14 -21.92
C ALA A 444 14.62 41.60 -21.78
N ALA A 445 14.12 40.90 -22.79
CA ALA A 445 14.25 39.45 -22.93
C ALA A 445 14.25 39.09 -24.41
N VAL A 446 15.42 39.07 -25.05
CA VAL A 446 15.69 38.43 -26.35
C VAL A 446 17.18 38.09 -26.39
N GLN A 447 17.52 36.91 -26.94
CA GLN A 447 18.85 36.34 -27.26
C GLN A 447 19.61 35.58 -26.17
N ALA A 448 19.57 34.25 -26.25
CA ALA A 448 20.77 33.39 -26.39
C ALA A 448 20.35 31.92 -26.58
N THR A 449 20.31 31.47 -27.84
CA THR A 449 20.26 30.05 -28.22
C THR A 449 21.36 29.79 -29.24
N THR A 450 22.54 29.38 -28.77
CA THR A 450 23.50 28.51 -29.48
C THR A 450 24.73 28.25 -28.61
N ALA A 451 25.28 27.04 -28.75
CA ALA A 451 26.61 26.56 -28.32
C ALA A 451 26.67 25.71 -27.03
N THR A 452 26.50 24.40 -27.19
CA THR A 452 27.48 23.39 -26.74
C THR A 452 27.20 22.05 -27.41
N ALA A 453 27.81 21.85 -28.57
CA ALA A 453 28.01 20.56 -29.20
C ALA A 453 29.50 20.49 -29.56
N GLN A 454 30.34 20.01 -28.64
CA GLN A 454 31.73 19.58 -28.88
C GLN A 454 32.41 19.24 -27.54
N THR A 455 32.15 18.05 -27.00
CA THR A 455 33.13 17.32 -26.14
C THR A 455 32.70 15.86 -26.01
N ALA A 456 32.71 15.14 -27.12
CA ALA A 456 32.53 13.69 -27.15
C ALA A 456 33.43 13.10 -28.23
N ALA A 457 34.75 13.20 -28.03
CA ALA A 457 35.76 12.53 -28.84
C ALA A 457 37.15 12.63 -28.18
N THR A 458 37.34 12.06 -26.99
CA THR A 458 38.68 11.74 -26.43
C THR A 458 38.59 10.92 -25.13
N THR A 459 37.95 9.75 -25.17
CA THR A 459 38.16 8.73 -24.12
C THR A 459 37.82 7.33 -24.64
N ALA A 460 38.47 6.95 -25.73
CA ALA A 460 38.45 5.59 -26.26
C ALA A 460 39.81 5.24 -26.88
N SER A 461 40.89 5.27 -26.07
CA SER A 461 42.18 4.70 -26.47
C SER A 461 43.13 4.41 -25.30
N LYS A 462 42.63 3.94 -24.15
CA LYS A 462 43.48 3.38 -23.07
C LYS A 462 42.79 2.22 -22.35
N ALA A 463 42.63 1.11 -23.05
CA ALA A 463 42.28 -0.18 -22.45
C ALA A 463 42.76 -1.36 -23.33
N THR A 464 44.04 -1.38 -23.69
CA THR A 464 44.75 -2.56 -24.20
C THR A 464 46.25 -2.35 -23.99
N ALA A 465 46.72 -2.52 -22.75
CA ALA A 465 48.13 -2.76 -22.40
C ALA A 465 48.25 -3.06 -20.89
N ALA A 466 47.74 -4.21 -20.46
CA ALA A 466 48.10 -4.84 -19.17
C ALA A 466 47.59 -6.29 -19.16
N ALA A 467 48.16 -7.11 -20.03
CA ALA A 467 48.15 -8.57 -19.91
C ALA A 467 49.49 -9.06 -20.49
N ALA A 468 50.51 -8.94 -19.65
CA ALA A 468 51.71 -9.77 -19.64
C ALA A 468 51.78 -10.37 -18.24
#